data_AF-A0A7K1SH88-F1
#
_entry.id   AF-A0A7K1SH88-F1
#
_cell.length_a   1.000
_cell.length_b   1.000
_cell.length_c   1.000
_cell.angle_alpha   90.00
_cell.angle_beta   90.00
_cell.angle_gamma   90.00
#
_symmetry.space_group_name_H-M   'P 1'
#
loop_
_entity.id
_entity.type
_entity.pdbx_description
1 polymer ?
#
loop_
_entity_poly.entity_id
_entity_poly.type
_entity_poly.pdbx_seq_one_letter_code
_entity_poly.pdbx_strand_id
1 'polypeptide(L)'
;MLSDSNAVLERLGPAVLPFERSNFNREVLPGEDVIFLDYIISLESGQIPADCLRCDSSDPSLLPSDLKYLWVIDQNGLRIIHEMTPNSLAARGCVCHTNITGKRKAFQGGELWFGKDDTIYVNNQSGRFKAITIVQQQAVLEYFRRLGFSVIQLPNRPS
;
A
#
# COMPACT_ATOMS: atom_id res chain seq x y z
N MET A 1 -18.76 -3.78 -23.43
CA MET A 1 -18.70 -3.74 -21.96
C MET A 1 -17.30 -3.28 -21.58
N LEU A 2 -17.14 -2.05 -21.09
CA LEU A 2 -15.91 -1.65 -20.40
C LEU A 2 -15.77 -2.61 -19.23
N SER A 3 -14.66 -3.36 -19.16
CA SER A 3 -14.47 -4.36 -18.11
C SER A 3 -14.56 -3.68 -16.74
N ASP A 4 -15.24 -4.30 -15.78
CA ASP A 4 -15.48 -3.73 -14.44
C ASP A 4 -14.17 -3.31 -13.72
N SER A 5 -13.02 -3.82 -14.14
CA SER A 5 -11.70 -3.41 -13.66
C SER A 5 -11.38 -1.94 -13.94
N ASN A 6 -11.79 -1.41 -15.10
CA ASN A 6 -11.56 0.01 -15.43
C ASN A 6 -12.37 0.95 -14.52
N ALA A 7 -13.58 0.55 -14.13
CA ALA A 7 -14.44 1.34 -13.25
C ALA A 7 -13.90 1.47 -11.81
N VAL A 8 -13.12 0.50 -11.33
CA VAL A 8 -12.42 0.62 -10.04
C VAL A 8 -11.24 1.57 -10.15
N LEU A 9 -10.41 1.43 -11.18
CA LEU A 9 -9.25 2.28 -11.39
C LEU A 9 -9.63 3.75 -11.55
N GLU A 10 -10.72 4.06 -12.25
CA GLU A 10 -11.26 5.42 -12.35
C GLU A 10 -11.60 6.02 -10.98
N ARG A 11 -12.21 5.23 -10.08
CA ARG A 11 -12.58 5.69 -8.73
C ARG A 11 -11.40 5.79 -7.77
N LEU A 12 -10.29 5.11 -8.03
CA LEU A 12 -9.02 5.38 -7.32
C LEU A 12 -8.49 6.80 -7.63
N GLY A 13 -8.95 7.42 -8.71
CA GLY A 13 -8.47 8.70 -9.21
C GLY A 13 -7.23 8.55 -10.09
N PRO A 14 -6.71 9.66 -10.65
CA PRO A 14 -5.56 9.61 -11.54
C PRO A 14 -4.31 9.14 -10.80
N ALA A 15 -3.36 8.54 -11.51
CA ALA A 15 -2.05 8.28 -10.97
C ALA A 15 -1.29 9.59 -10.74
N VAL A 16 -0.69 9.74 -9.57
CA VAL A 16 -0.04 10.98 -9.10
C VAL A 16 1.40 10.71 -8.68
N LEU A 17 2.27 11.71 -8.77
CA LEU A 17 3.60 11.65 -8.15
C LEU A 17 3.46 11.67 -6.61
N PRO A 18 4.52 11.26 -5.88
CA PRO A 18 4.54 11.32 -4.43
C PRO A 18 4.13 12.72 -3.92
N PHE A 19 3.29 12.74 -2.88
CA PHE A 19 2.84 13.93 -2.15
C PHE A 19 1.84 14.86 -2.88
N GLU A 20 1.55 14.65 -4.16
CA GLU A 20 0.62 15.46 -4.97
C GLU A 20 -0.87 15.35 -4.55
N ARG A 21 -1.18 14.63 -3.48
CA ARG A 21 -2.54 14.59 -2.89
C ARG A 21 -2.65 15.34 -1.58
N SER A 22 -1.55 15.58 -0.87
CA SER A 22 -1.63 16.05 0.53
C SER A 22 -0.49 16.93 1.01
N ASN A 23 0.66 16.97 0.33
CA ASN A 23 1.78 17.81 0.74
C ASN A 23 2.66 18.21 -0.45
N PHE A 24 2.16 19.11 -1.29
CA PHE A 24 2.81 19.55 -2.53
C PHE A 24 4.22 20.15 -2.34
N ASN A 25 4.57 20.58 -1.13
CA ASN A 25 5.88 21.16 -0.81
C ASN A 25 6.93 20.13 -0.40
N ARG A 26 6.53 18.86 -0.22
CA ARG A 26 7.43 17.79 0.20
C ARG A 26 8.01 17.09 -1.02
N GLU A 27 9.34 17.09 -1.12
CA GLU A 27 10.06 16.36 -2.17
C GLU A 27 10.34 14.90 -1.78
N VAL A 28 10.85 14.08 -2.69
CA VAL A 28 11.41 12.77 -2.32
C VAL A 28 12.87 12.96 -1.92
N LEU A 29 13.25 12.52 -0.73
CA LEU A 29 14.62 12.67 -0.21
C LEU A 29 15.57 11.59 -0.75
N PRO A 30 16.89 11.79 -0.60
CA PRO A 30 17.86 10.73 -0.85
C PRO A 30 17.49 9.43 -0.11
N GLY A 31 17.60 8.31 -0.83
CA GLY A 31 17.29 6.98 -0.31
C GLY A 31 15.82 6.61 -0.37
N GLU A 32 14.89 7.58 -0.39
CA GLU A 32 13.46 7.32 -0.67
C GLU A 32 13.20 7.06 -2.17
N ASP A 33 14.19 7.30 -3.03
CA ASP A 33 14.13 7.25 -4.48
C ASP A 33 14.72 5.98 -5.12
N VAL A 34 15.37 5.15 -4.32
CA VAL A 34 15.95 3.87 -4.75
C VAL A 34 14.88 2.78 -4.76
N ILE A 35 14.81 2.00 -5.85
CA ILE A 35 13.86 0.87 -5.95
C ILE A 35 14.48 -0.39 -5.33
N PHE A 36 13.72 -1.05 -4.45
CA PHE A 36 14.13 -2.28 -3.77
C PHE A 36 13.53 -3.51 -4.47
N LEU A 37 13.88 -3.74 -5.74
CA LEU A 37 13.23 -4.74 -6.60
C LEU A 37 13.18 -6.15 -5.97
N ASP A 38 14.28 -6.59 -5.36
CA ASP A 38 14.38 -7.94 -4.77
C ASP A 38 13.46 -8.15 -3.55
N TYR A 39 12.91 -7.07 -2.99
CA TYR A 39 12.02 -7.09 -1.83
C TYR A 39 10.57 -6.75 -2.18
N ILE A 40 10.30 -6.35 -3.42
CA ILE A 40 8.94 -5.99 -3.86
C ILE A 40 8.19 -7.26 -4.26
N ILE A 41 7.04 -7.44 -3.64
CA ILE A 41 6.13 -8.54 -3.93
C ILE A 41 4.94 -8.00 -4.72
N SER A 42 4.70 -8.54 -5.91
CA SER A 42 3.50 -8.28 -6.69
C SER A 42 2.37 -9.21 -6.25
N LEU A 43 1.20 -8.66 -5.97
CA LEU A 43 0.01 -9.43 -5.60
C LEU A 43 -1.01 -9.36 -6.74
N GLU A 44 -1.17 -10.48 -7.43
CA GLU A 44 -2.06 -10.60 -8.59
C GLU A 44 -3.39 -11.28 -8.24
N SER A 45 -3.47 -11.94 -7.09
CA SER A 45 -4.65 -12.64 -6.59
C SER A 45 -4.71 -12.60 -5.05
N GLY A 46 -5.78 -13.13 -4.48
CA GLY A 46 -6.00 -13.25 -3.04
C GLY A 46 -5.08 -14.25 -2.35
N GLN A 47 -4.16 -14.88 -3.08
CA GLN A 47 -3.16 -15.77 -2.52
C GLN A 47 -2.05 -14.94 -1.87
N ILE A 48 -1.86 -15.15 -0.56
CA ILE A 48 -0.78 -14.53 0.20
C ILE A 48 0.47 -15.43 0.06
N PRO A 49 1.62 -14.89 -0.41
CA PRO A 49 2.86 -15.64 -0.48
C PRO A 49 3.24 -16.28 0.87
N ALA A 50 3.76 -17.50 0.83
CA ALA A 50 4.02 -18.29 2.03
C ALA A 50 5.09 -17.68 2.96
N ASP A 51 5.98 -16.88 2.40
CA ASP A 51 7.07 -16.17 3.08
C ASP A 51 6.64 -14.80 3.64
N CYS A 52 5.41 -14.36 3.37
CA CYS A 52 4.88 -13.16 3.99
C CYS A 52 4.71 -13.34 5.51
N LEU A 53 5.14 -12.34 6.26
CA LEU A 53 4.96 -12.27 7.71
C LEU A 53 3.48 -12.09 8.05
N ARG A 54 3.02 -12.81 9.08
CA ARG A 54 1.61 -12.86 9.48
C ARG A 54 1.45 -12.55 10.96
N CYS A 55 0.35 -11.87 11.28
CA CYS A 55 -0.10 -11.58 12.62
C CYS A 55 -0.88 -12.76 13.20
N ASP A 56 -0.54 -13.18 14.42
CA ASP A 56 -1.29 -14.22 15.14
C ASP A 56 -2.61 -13.72 15.75
N SER A 57 -2.73 -12.39 15.91
CA SER A 57 -3.91 -11.72 16.43
C SER A 57 -4.89 -11.40 15.31
N SER A 58 -6.17 -11.67 15.57
CA SER A 58 -7.28 -11.20 14.74
C SER A 58 -7.82 -9.83 15.17
N ASP A 59 -7.32 -9.28 16.28
CA ASP A 59 -7.72 -7.97 16.81
C ASP A 59 -6.94 -6.84 16.09
N PRO A 60 -7.63 -5.97 15.33
CA PRO A 60 -7.01 -4.84 14.63
C PRO A 60 -6.20 -3.89 15.52
N SER A 61 -6.51 -3.82 16.82
CA SER A 61 -5.81 -2.96 17.78
C SER A 61 -4.46 -3.50 18.22
N LEU A 62 -4.18 -4.78 17.94
CA LEU A 62 -2.98 -5.51 18.36
C LEU A 62 -2.05 -5.85 17.19
N LEU A 63 -2.21 -5.20 16.02
CA LEU A 63 -1.38 -5.46 14.85
C LEU A 63 0.06 -4.93 15.08
N PRO A 64 1.07 -5.81 15.09
CA PRO A 64 2.46 -5.41 15.35
C PRO A 64 3.03 -4.55 14.21
N SER A 65 3.79 -3.51 14.55
CA SER A 65 4.36 -2.59 13.54
C SER A 65 5.47 -3.23 12.71
N ASP A 66 6.18 -4.21 13.28
CA ASP A 66 7.25 -4.97 12.64
C ASP A 66 6.74 -6.03 11.65
N LEU A 67 5.44 -6.32 11.60
CA LEU A 67 4.81 -7.20 10.61
C LEU A 67 4.12 -6.43 9.48
N LYS A 68 4.25 -5.10 9.49
CA LYS A 68 3.56 -4.20 8.56
C LYS A 68 4.22 -4.19 7.18
N TYR A 69 3.37 -4.25 6.15
CA TYR A 69 3.74 -4.01 4.77
C TYR A 69 3.26 -2.64 4.32
N LEU A 70 4.07 -1.99 3.49
CA LEU A 70 3.64 -0.83 2.71
C LEU A 70 3.12 -1.33 1.38
N TRP A 71 1.98 -0.81 0.93
CA TRP A 71 1.39 -1.18 -0.36
C TRP A 71 1.21 0.03 -1.28
N VAL A 72 1.29 -0.23 -2.58
CA VAL A 72 0.99 0.72 -3.66
C VAL A 72 0.18 0.01 -4.74
N ILE A 73 -0.82 0.69 -5.28
CA ILE A 73 -1.49 0.31 -6.53
C ILE A 73 -0.99 1.27 -7.61
N ASP A 74 -0.30 0.77 -8.63
CA ASP A 74 0.15 1.54 -9.79
C ASP A 74 -0.31 0.89 -11.11
N GLN A 75 0.21 1.34 -12.26
CA GLN A 75 -0.19 0.77 -13.56
C GLN A 75 0.14 -0.72 -13.71
N ASN A 76 1.00 -1.29 -12.86
CA ASN A 76 1.36 -2.70 -12.88
C ASN A 76 0.58 -3.51 -11.83
N GLY A 77 -0.36 -2.89 -11.11
CA GLY A 77 -1.19 -3.54 -10.10
C GLY A 77 -0.75 -3.28 -8.66
N LEU A 78 -1.14 -4.18 -7.76
CA LEU A 78 -0.82 -4.10 -6.33
C LEU A 78 0.58 -4.66 -6.06
N ARG A 79 1.42 -3.83 -5.43
CA ARG A 79 2.78 -4.20 -5.02
C ARG A 79 2.98 -3.83 -3.56
N ILE A 80 3.69 -4.69 -2.83
CA ILE A 80 3.97 -4.51 -1.42
C ILE A 80 5.46 -4.64 -1.13
N ILE A 81 5.89 -4.08 0.00
CA ILE A 81 7.22 -4.29 0.59
C ILE A 81 7.09 -4.28 2.11
N HIS A 82 7.88 -5.11 2.80
CA HIS A 82 7.92 -5.10 4.26
C HIS A 82 8.51 -3.78 4.77
N GLU A 83 7.83 -3.05 5.66
CA GLU A 83 8.29 -1.69 6.05
C GLU A 83 9.68 -1.71 6.68
N MET A 84 10.00 -2.78 7.41
CA MET A 84 11.28 -2.92 8.12
C MET A 84 12.43 -3.38 7.23
N THR A 85 12.24 -3.54 5.91
CA THR A 85 13.35 -3.77 4.97
C THR A 85 14.42 -2.66 5.16
N PRO A 86 15.68 -3.02 5.49
CA PRO A 86 16.71 -2.03 5.76
C PRO A 86 17.00 -1.14 4.55
N ASN A 87 17.10 0.17 4.79
CA ASN A 87 17.50 1.15 3.79
C ASN A 87 18.47 2.14 4.44
N SER A 88 19.77 1.87 4.31
CA SER A 88 20.84 2.70 4.88
C SER A 88 20.98 4.08 4.22
N LEU A 89 20.34 4.29 3.06
CA LEU A 89 20.36 5.56 2.34
C LEU A 89 19.25 6.51 2.81
N ALA A 90 18.16 5.98 3.38
CA ALA A 90 17.05 6.77 3.88
C ALA A 90 17.28 7.17 5.35
N ALA A 91 16.91 8.41 5.71
CA ALA A 91 17.04 8.91 7.08
C ALA A 91 16.27 8.07 8.13
N ARG A 92 15.20 7.37 7.72
CA ARG A 92 14.43 6.48 8.59
C ARG A 92 15.14 5.14 8.85
N GLY A 93 16.14 4.78 8.05
CA GLY A 93 16.82 3.49 8.13
C GLY A 93 16.04 2.31 7.51
N CYS A 94 14.83 2.55 7.01
CA CYS A 94 13.99 1.54 6.36
C CYS A 94 13.24 2.12 5.15
N VAL A 95 12.62 1.24 4.37
CA VAL A 95 11.91 1.60 3.13
C VAL A 95 10.62 2.40 3.38
N CYS A 96 10.16 3.10 2.34
CA CYS A 96 8.88 3.80 2.26
C CYS A 96 8.18 3.54 0.92
N HIS A 97 6.95 4.06 0.72
CA HIS A 97 6.17 3.79 -0.50
C HIS A 97 6.90 4.14 -1.81
N THR A 98 7.73 5.17 -1.82
CA THR A 98 8.48 5.57 -3.02
C THR A 98 9.61 4.59 -3.36
N ASN A 99 10.04 3.74 -2.42
CA ASN A 99 10.97 2.65 -2.70
C ASN A 99 10.30 1.50 -3.47
N ILE A 100 8.95 1.46 -3.54
CA ILE A 100 8.20 0.54 -4.42
C ILE A 100 8.12 1.11 -5.85
N THR A 101 7.92 2.42 -5.99
CA THR A 101 7.66 3.05 -7.30
C THR A 101 8.91 3.62 -7.98
N GLY A 102 9.95 3.97 -7.21
CA GLY A 102 11.11 4.72 -7.68
C GLY A 102 10.73 6.14 -8.09
N LYS A 103 10.00 6.85 -7.23
CA LYS A 103 9.41 8.20 -7.47
C LYS A 103 8.35 8.27 -8.58
N ARG A 104 8.04 7.15 -9.23
CA ARG A 104 7.02 7.12 -10.28
C ARG A 104 5.61 7.26 -9.71
N LYS A 105 4.68 7.56 -10.61
CA LYS A 105 3.28 7.74 -10.30
C LYS A 105 2.65 6.45 -9.76
N ALA A 106 1.68 6.62 -8.88
CA ALA A 106 0.80 5.56 -8.41
C ALA A 106 -0.62 6.07 -8.21
N PHE A 107 -1.59 5.16 -8.25
CA PHE A 107 -2.98 5.49 -8.00
C PHE A 107 -3.21 5.76 -6.51
N GLN A 108 -2.82 4.81 -5.65
CA GLN A 108 -3.04 4.83 -4.21
C GLN A 108 -1.94 4.08 -3.46
N GLY A 109 -1.81 4.35 -2.16
CA GLY A 109 -0.94 3.61 -1.25
C GLY A 109 -1.39 3.68 0.20
N GLY A 110 -0.85 2.77 1.01
CA GLY A 110 -1.19 2.68 2.44
C GLY A 110 -0.41 1.58 3.16
N GLU A 111 -0.97 1.09 4.25
CA GLU A 111 -0.38 0.04 5.08
C GLU A 111 -1.26 -1.22 5.07
N LEU A 112 -0.62 -2.37 5.18
CA LEU A 112 -1.24 -3.70 5.13
C LEU A 112 -0.60 -4.63 6.17
N TRP A 113 -1.42 -5.50 6.77
CA TRP A 113 -1.00 -6.64 7.57
C TRP A 113 -1.73 -7.89 7.11
N PHE A 114 -1.04 -9.03 7.13
CA PHE A 114 -1.64 -10.34 6.88
C PHE A 114 -2.03 -11.00 8.19
N GLY A 115 -3.28 -11.43 8.32
CA GLY A 115 -3.74 -12.29 9.41
C GLY A 115 -3.39 -13.76 9.18
N LYS A 116 -3.49 -14.55 10.26
CA LYS A 116 -3.34 -16.02 10.20
C LYS A 116 -4.50 -16.75 9.49
N ASP A 117 -5.64 -16.08 9.35
CA ASP A 117 -6.90 -16.58 8.78
C ASP A 117 -7.11 -16.14 7.32
N ASP A 118 -6.02 -15.74 6.64
CA ASP A 118 -6.02 -15.16 5.29
C ASP A 118 -6.84 -13.86 5.15
N THR A 119 -7.25 -13.25 6.26
CA THR A 119 -7.77 -11.88 6.30
C THR A 119 -6.61 -10.89 6.18
N ILE A 120 -6.81 -9.82 5.41
CA ILE A 120 -5.89 -8.68 5.38
C ILE A 120 -6.49 -7.50 6.14
N TYR A 121 -5.62 -6.78 6.84
CA TYR A 121 -5.97 -5.54 7.53
C TYR A 121 -5.31 -4.41 6.77
N VAL A 122 -6.10 -3.47 6.25
CA VAL A 122 -5.59 -2.42 5.36
C VAL A 122 -6.04 -1.04 5.80
N ASN A 123 -5.18 -0.05 5.61
CA ASN A 123 -5.56 1.35 5.65
C ASN A 123 -5.14 2.07 4.37
N ASN A 124 -5.63 3.31 4.20
CA ASN A 124 -5.31 4.17 3.07
C ASN A 124 -4.29 5.27 3.44
N GLN A 125 -3.45 5.01 4.45
CA GLN A 125 -2.58 6.01 5.07
C GLN A 125 -1.17 5.98 4.47
N SER A 126 -1.04 6.47 3.24
CA SER A 126 0.28 6.81 2.70
C SER A 126 0.53 8.31 2.77
N GLY A 127 1.66 8.72 3.36
CA GLY A 127 2.12 10.10 3.24
C GLY A 127 2.39 10.54 1.79
N ARG A 128 2.59 9.59 0.86
CA ARG A 128 2.96 9.84 -0.54
C ARG A 128 1.76 9.69 -1.49
N PHE A 129 0.89 8.70 -1.26
CA PHE A 129 -0.17 8.30 -2.19
C PHE A 129 -1.52 8.07 -1.51
N LYS A 130 -1.88 8.79 -0.44
CA LYS A 130 -3.13 8.55 0.31
C LYS A 130 -4.40 8.77 -0.51
N ALA A 131 -5.45 8.03 -0.15
CA ALA A 131 -6.80 8.35 -0.57
C ALA A 131 -7.31 9.59 0.19
N ILE A 132 -7.84 10.58 -0.53
CA ILE A 132 -8.31 11.86 0.02
C ILE A 132 -9.83 12.01 -0.01
N THR A 133 -10.55 11.08 -0.64
CA THR A 133 -12.02 11.05 -0.64
C THR A 133 -12.54 9.69 -0.19
N ILE A 134 -13.79 9.65 0.29
CA ILE A 134 -14.46 8.39 0.65
C ILE A 134 -14.56 7.48 -0.57
N VAL A 135 -14.82 8.02 -1.77
CA VAL A 135 -14.89 7.24 -3.02
C VAL A 135 -13.58 6.51 -3.30
N GLN A 136 -12.43 7.20 -3.15
CA GLN A 136 -11.12 6.58 -3.32
C GLN A 136 -10.87 5.50 -2.28
N GLN A 137 -11.21 5.77 -1.01
CA GLN A 137 -11.05 4.80 0.07
C GLN A 137 -11.87 3.52 -0.20
N GLN A 138 -13.12 3.66 -0.64
CA GLN A 138 -13.96 2.51 -0.99
C GLN A 138 -13.44 1.77 -2.24
N ALA A 139 -12.93 2.48 -3.23
CA ALA A 139 -12.34 1.88 -4.42
C ALA A 139 -11.09 1.05 -4.10
N VAL A 140 -10.27 1.47 -3.13
CA VAL A 140 -9.14 0.65 -2.65
C VAL A 140 -9.64 -0.67 -2.07
N LEU A 141 -10.60 -0.63 -1.15
CA LEU A 141 -11.13 -1.85 -0.53
C LEU A 141 -11.76 -2.79 -1.56
N GLU A 142 -12.49 -2.23 -2.53
CA GLU A 142 -13.03 -3.00 -3.64
C GLU A 142 -11.94 -3.62 -4.52
N TYR A 143 -10.84 -2.89 -4.79
CA TYR A 143 -9.70 -3.41 -5.53
C TYR A 143 -9.11 -4.64 -4.84
N PHE A 144 -8.83 -4.57 -3.53
CA PHE A 144 -8.33 -5.71 -2.77
C PHE A 144 -9.32 -6.89 -2.77
N ARG A 145 -10.63 -6.65 -2.58
CA ARG A 145 -11.64 -7.71 -2.62
C ARG A 145 -11.72 -8.40 -3.99
N ARG A 146 -11.55 -7.64 -5.08
CA ARG A 146 -11.53 -8.19 -6.46
C ARG A 146 -10.31 -9.05 -6.76
N LEU A 147 -9.18 -8.80 -6.09
CA LEU A 147 -8.05 -9.72 -6.15
C LEU A 147 -8.37 -11.04 -5.44
N GLY A 148 -9.30 -11.05 -4.48
CA GLY A 148 -9.76 -12.24 -3.76
C GLY A 148 -9.48 -12.21 -2.26
N PHE A 149 -9.02 -11.08 -1.71
CA PHE A 149 -8.74 -10.95 -0.29
C PHE A 149 -10.03 -10.77 0.55
N SER A 150 -10.05 -11.37 1.74
CA SER A 150 -10.94 -10.95 2.82
C SER A 150 -10.34 -9.69 3.47
N VAL A 151 -11.06 -8.57 3.47
CA VAL A 151 -10.51 -7.25 3.83
C VAL A 151 -11.19 -6.65 5.05
N ILE A 152 -10.40 -6.36 6.08
CA ILE A 152 -10.79 -5.51 7.22
C ILE A 152 -10.14 -4.14 7.04
N GLN A 153 -10.98 -3.10 6.96
CA GLN A 153 -10.50 -1.72 6.92
C GLN A 153 -10.13 -1.26 8.34
N LEU A 154 -8.90 -0.80 8.50
CA LEU A 154 -8.45 -0.12 9.70
C LEU A 154 -8.87 1.36 9.67
N PRO A 155 -9.15 1.97 10.84
CA PRO A 155 -9.45 3.39 10.91
C PRO A 155 -8.27 4.21 10.37
N ASN A 156 -8.57 5.26 9.60
CA ASN A 156 -7.57 6.26 9.27
C ASN A 156 -7.29 7.07 10.54
N ARG A 157 -6.02 7.14 10.97
CA ARG A 157 -5.64 8.01 12.08
C ARG A 157 -5.75 9.46 11.57
N PRO A 158 -6.33 10.39 12.37
CA PRO A 158 -6.25 11.80 12.03
C PRO A 158 -4.78 12.20 11.95
N SER A 159 -4.40 12.79 10.82
CA SER A 159 -3.06 13.33 10.54
C SER A 159 -2.83 14.64 11.27
#